data_AF-A0A0C2FYB6-F1
#
_entry.id   AF-A0A0C2FYB6-F1
#
_cell.length_a   1.000
_cell.length_b   1.000
_cell.length_c   1.000
_cell.angle_alpha   90.00
_cell.angle_beta   90.00
_cell.angle_gamma   90.00
#
_symmetry.space_group_name_H-M   'P 1'
#
loop_
_entity.id
_entity.type
_entity.pdbx_description
1 polymer ?
#
loop_
_entity_poly.entity_id
_entity_poly.type
_entity_poly.pdbx_seq_one_letter_code
_entity_poly.pdbx_strand_id
1 'polypeptide(L)'
;MTSDIVLDASSSILLPHLEFDCNYAVTIAATSADRLQTSKPVTVNFKSLQCKDVHGRGSLQCLPEAVSDLSVVVRANGTGLISWKPSADPENILFYQLVYHAISDENGCQAQQETINIKAAATSAMIDFPGQQCEYVVRLINYDLIGRDAIAEARVLIEPATPAMQLEDLLRPEILLIAAGFVLFSILCVLIRCKCGRKCPHRVSEKQQKLTEYA
;
A
#
# COMPACT_ATOMS: atom_id res chain seq x y z
N MET A 1 23.39 -52.61 6.16
CA MET A 1 23.67 -51.48 5.28
C MET A 1 22.60 -51.46 4.21
N THR A 2 21.58 -50.64 4.38
CA THR A 2 20.53 -50.40 3.40
C THR A 2 21.11 -49.47 2.34
N SER A 3 21.29 -49.98 1.12
CA SER A 3 21.69 -49.16 -0.02
C SER A 3 20.45 -48.44 -0.54
N ASP A 4 20.31 -47.15 -0.22
CA ASP A 4 19.16 -46.30 -0.64
C ASP A 4 19.15 -45.98 -2.14
N ILE A 5 20.11 -46.52 -2.91
CA ILE A 5 20.27 -46.28 -4.33
C ILE A 5 20.35 -47.63 -5.05
N VAL A 6 19.33 -47.95 -5.83
CA VAL A 6 19.32 -49.07 -6.77
C VAL A 6 19.77 -48.53 -8.12
N LEU A 7 20.93 -48.99 -8.59
CA LEU A 7 21.36 -48.78 -9.97
C LEU A 7 20.57 -49.75 -10.85
N ASP A 8 19.73 -49.22 -11.73
CA ASP A 8 19.19 -50.01 -12.84
C ASP A 8 20.22 -50.07 -13.97
N ALA A 9 19.97 -50.89 -15.00
CA ALA A 9 20.86 -50.98 -16.16
C ALA A 9 20.85 -49.71 -17.05
N SER A 10 20.21 -48.62 -16.59
CA SER A 10 20.12 -47.37 -17.34
C SER A 10 21.35 -46.49 -17.11
N SER A 11 21.52 -45.50 -17.98
CA SER A 11 22.53 -44.44 -17.83
C SER A 11 22.05 -43.30 -16.92
N SER A 12 21.08 -43.53 -16.03
CA SER A 12 20.44 -42.51 -15.22
C SER A 12 20.30 -42.96 -13.77
N ILE A 13 20.33 -42.00 -12.84
CA ILE A 13 20.16 -42.24 -11.41
C ILE A 13 18.99 -41.39 -10.93
N LEU A 14 18.00 -42.02 -10.32
CA LEU A 14 16.90 -41.32 -9.64
C LEU A 14 17.32 -41.02 -8.20
N LEU A 15 17.27 -39.75 -7.81
CA LEU A 15 17.53 -39.28 -6.45
C LEU A 15 16.20 -38.84 -5.82
N PRO A 16 15.48 -39.72 -5.09
CA PRO A 16 14.24 -39.36 -4.44
C PRO A 16 14.49 -38.56 -3.14
N HIS A 17 13.42 -37.97 -2.60
CA HIS A 17 13.42 -37.31 -1.28
C HIS A 17 14.38 -36.11 -1.13
N LEU A 18 14.63 -35.40 -2.22
CA LEU A 18 15.31 -34.10 -2.17
C LEU A 18 14.33 -33.00 -1.72
N GLU A 19 14.85 -32.03 -0.98
CA GLU A 19 14.13 -30.80 -0.64
C GLU A 19 13.90 -29.96 -1.90
N PHE A 20 12.76 -29.27 -1.98
CA PHE A 20 12.39 -28.47 -3.13
C PHE A 20 13.15 -27.14 -3.20
N ASP A 21 13.42 -26.66 -4.41
CA ASP A 21 14.14 -25.42 -4.70
C ASP A 21 15.54 -25.30 -4.05
N CYS A 22 16.20 -26.43 -3.76
CA CYS A 22 17.52 -26.48 -3.14
C CYS A 22 18.64 -26.78 -4.15
N ASN A 23 19.83 -26.25 -3.88
CA ASN A 23 21.02 -26.54 -4.67
C ASN A 23 21.72 -27.79 -4.12
N TYR A 24 22.01 -28.74 -5.00
CA TYR A 24 22.70 -29.97 -4.67
C TYR A 24 23.98 -30.12 -5.50
N ALA A 25 24.98 -30.77 -4.90
CA ALA A 25 26.19 -31.21 -5.57
C ALA A 25 26.28 -32.73 -5.48
N VAL A 26 26.37 -33.41 -6.62
CA VAL A 26 26.49 -34.87 -6.70
C VAL A 26 27.87 -35.22 -7.22
N THR A 27 28.56 -36.08 -6.48
CA THR A 27 29.89 -36.58 -6.86
C THR A 27 29.81 -38.07 -7.15
N ILE A 28 30.20 -38.46 -8.37
CA ILE A 28 30.14 -39.85 -8.85
C ILE A 28 31.56 -40.30 -9.19
N ALA A 29 31.94 -41.48 -8.75
CA ALA A 29 33.17 -42.15 -9.17
C ALA A 29 32.86 -43.61 -9.51
N ALA A 30 33.48 -44.13 -10.57
CA ALA A 30 33.38 -45.53 -10.91
C ALA A 30 34.41 -46.31 -10.09
N THR A 31 33.97 -47.41 -9.49
CA THR A 31 34.84 -48.29 -8.68
C THR A 31 34.89 -49.66 -9.35
N SER A 32 36.08 -50.25 -9.45
CA SER A 32 36.28 -51.59 -9.99
C SER A 32 35.56 -52.64 -9.14
N ALA A 33 35.23 -53.80 -9.73
CA ALA A 33 34.50 -54.86 -9.04
C ALA A 33 35.25 -55.39 -7.80
N ASP A 34 36.59 -55.38 -7.83
CA ASP A 34 37.47 -55.73 -6.71
C ASP A 34 37.65 -54.58 -5.69
N ARG A 35 37.08 -53.40 -5.96
CA ARG A 35 37.18 -52.16 -5.15
C ARG A 35 38.60 -51.65 -4.93
N LEU A 36 39.57 -52.12 -5.72
CA LEU A 36 40.97 -51.72 -5.60
C LEU A 36 41.29 -50.45 -6.40
N GLN A 37 40.47 -50.13 -7.41
CA GLN A 37 40.66 -48.97 -8.27
C GLN A 37 39.39 -48.14 -8.33
N THR A 38 39.54 -46.83 -8.08
CA THR A 38 38.47 -45.85 -8.20
C THR A 38 38.87 -44.83 -9.26
N SER A 39 37.97 -44.53 -10.19
CA SER A 39 38.19 -43.53 -11.21
C SER A 39 38.29 -42.13 -10.60
N LYS A 40 38.75 -41.16 -11.41
CA LYS A 40 38.62 -39.76 -11.04
C LYS A 40 37.12 -39.43 -10.82
N PRO A 41 36.75 -38.82 -9.68
CA PRO A 41 35.37 -38.42 -9.43
C PRO A 41 34.96 -37.27 -10.35
N VAL A 42 33.68 -37.27 -10.71
CA VAL A 42 33.01 -36.19 -11.43
C VAL A 42 31.98 -35.58 -10.51
N THR A 43 32.03 -34.27 -10.33
CA THR A 43 31.05 -33.52 -9.52
C THR A 43 30.20 -32.64 -10.42
N VAL A 44 28.88 -32.71 -10.25
CA VAL A 44 27.91 -31.88 -10.97
C VAL A 44 26.98 -31.21 -9.97
N ASN A 45 26.65 -29.96 -10.23
CA ASN A 45 25.69 -29.20 -9.45
C ASN A 45 24.36 -29.14 -10.19
N PHE A 46 23.25 -29.29 -9.46
CA PHE A 46 21.91 -29.09 -10.01
C PHE A 46 21.01 -28.46 -8.95
N LYS A 47 19.92 -27.84 -9.39
CA LYS A 47 18.86 -27.34 -8.52
C LYS A 47 17.67 -28.29 -8.59
N SER A 48 17.12 -28.68 -7.44
CA SER A 48 15.90 -29.48 -7.39
C SER A 48 14.71 -28.68 -7.92
N LEU A 49 13.64 -29.39 -8.29
CA LEU A 49 12.41 -28.79 -8.80
C LEU A 49 11.79 -27.85 -7.76
N GLN A 50 11.05 -26.83 -8.21
CA GLN A 50 10.21 -26.05 -7.30
C GLN A 50 8.99 -26.90 -6.92
N CYS A 51 8.48 -26.69 -5.71
CA CYS A 51 7.32 -27.43 -5.21
C CYS A 51 6.11 -27.29 -6.15
N LYS A 52 5.94 -26.11 -6.75
CA LYS A 52 4.88 -25.80 -7.72
C LYS A 52 4.96 -26.61 -9.03
N ASP A 53 6.15 -27.10 -9.37
CA ASP A 53 6.37 -27.86 -10.61
C ASP A 53 6.09 -29.37 -10.42
N VAL A 54 5.74 -29.79 -9.20
CA VAL A 54 5.42 -31.18 -8.87
C VAL A 54 3.91 -31.40 -8.95
N HIS A 55 3.51 -32.29 -9.85
CA HIS A 55 2.12 -32.71 -9.99
C HIS A 55 1.87 -34.07 -9.30
N GLY A 56 0.68 -34.26 -8.73
CA GLY A 56 0.28 -35.50 -8.06
C GLY A 56 0.45 -35.48 -6.54
N ARG A 57 0.63 -36.65 -5.90
CA ARG A 57 0.62 -36.76 -4.43
C ARG A 57 1.71 -35.94 -3.72
N GLY A 58 2.86 -35.72 -4.36
CA GLY A 58 3.93 -34.86 -3.83
C GLY A 58 3.54 -33.38 -3.75
N SER A 59 2.64 -32.91 -4.62
CA SER A 59 2.11 -31.54 -4.65
C SER A 59 1.31 -31.18 -3.39
N LEU A 60 0.68 -32.18 -2.77
CA LEU A 60 -0.14 -32.01 -1.56
C LEU A 60 0.68 -31.62 -0.32
N GLN A 61 2.01 -31.77 -0.37
CA GLN A 61 2.91 -31.38 0.72
C GLN A 61 3.42 -29.94 0.58
N CYS A 62 3.22 -29.31 -0.57
CA CYS A 62 3.61 -27.92 -0.81
C CYS A 62 2.66 -26.95 -0.10
N LEU A 63 3.19 -25.93 0.57
CA LEU A 63 2.32 -24.84 1.03
C LEU A 63 1.74 -24.10 -0.19
N PRO A 64 0.45 -23.70 -0.15
CA PRO A 64 -0.13 -22.87 -1.19
C PRO A 64 0.62 -21.54 -1.30
N GLU A 65 0.68 -20.98 -2.50
CA GLU A 65 1.28 -19.67 -2.73
C GLU A 65 0.28 -18.56 -2.36
N ALA A 66 0.77 -17.53 -1.68
CA ALA A 66 -0.03 -16.35 -1.37
C ALA A 66 -0.31 -15.53 -2.65
N VAL A 67 -1.34 -14.69 -2.61
CA VAL A 67 -1.56 -13.71 -3.67
C VAL A 67 -0.37 -12.76 -3.81
N SER A 68 -0.16 -12.25 -5.02
CA SER A 68 0.87 -11.24 -5.30
C SER A 68 0.25 -9.86 -5.51
N ASP A 69 1.06 -8.81 -5.42
CA ASP A 69 0.65 -7.42 -5.67
C ASP A 69 -0.57 -6.95 -4.86
N LEU A 70 -0.70 -7.43 -3.62
CA LEU A 70 -1.75 -6.97 -2.71
C LEU A 70 -1.59 -5.47 -2.45
N SER A 71 -2.59 -4.69 -2.84
CA SER A 71 -2.59 -3.25 -2.80
C SER A 71 -3.91 -2.72 -2.23
N VAL A 72 -3.82 -1.64 -1.47
CA VAL A 72 -4.97 -0.98 -0.84
C VAL A 72 -4.93 0.50 -1.21
N VAL A 73 -5.94 0.95 -1.95
CA VAL A 73 -6.08 2.35 -2.38
C VAL A 73 -7.30 2.95 -1.70
N VAL A 74 -7.08 3.90 -0.79
CA VAL A 74 -8.13 4.55 -0.02
C VAL A 74 -8.61 5.79 -0.75
N ARG A 75 -9.93 5.90 -0.92
CA ARG A 75 -10.59 7.07 -1.51
C ARG A 75 -10.91 8.09 -0.42
N ALA A 76 -11.15 9.34 -0.84
CA ALA A 76 -11.44 10.45 0.08
C ALA A 76 -12.71 10.25 0.94
N ASN A 77 -13.58 9.31 0.56
CA ASN A 77 -14.78 8.94 1.32
C ASN A 77 -14.54 7.87 2.40
N GLY A 78 -13.29 7.40 2.57
CA GLY A 78 -12.95 6.33 3.52
C GLY A 78 -13.10 4.91 2.95
N THR A 79 -13.59 4.75 1.72
CA THR A 79 -13.69 3.44 1.06
C THR A 79 -12.33 3.05 0.48
N GLY A 80 -11.84 1.87 0.86
CA GLY A 80 -10.66 1.23 0.30
C GLY A 80 -11.01 0.30 -0.86
N LEU A 81 -10.32 0.47 -2.00
CA LEU A 81 -10.24 -0.55 -3.04
C LEU A 81 -9.02 -1.43 -2.75
N ILE A 82 -9.28 -2.71 -2.51
CA ILE A 82 -8.25 -3.73 -2.32
C ILE A 82 -8.14 -4.52 -3.60
N SER A 83 -6.94 -4.63 -4.15
CA SER A 83 -6.67 -5.37 -5.38
C SER A 83 -5.48 -6.29 -5.21
N TRP A 84 -5.53 -7.44 -5.88
CA TRP A 84 -4.47 -8.45 -5.84
C TRP A 84 -4.38 -9.18 -7.18
N LYS A 85 -3.23 -9.84 -7.37
CA LYS A 85 -3.01 -10.79 -8.44
C LYS A 85 -3.12 -12.22 -7.88
N PRO A 86 -4.00 -13.07 -8.44
CA PRO A 86 -4.14 -14.47 -8.01
C PRO A 86 -2.79 -15.21 -8.02
N SER A 87 -2.64 -16.19 -7.12
CA SER A 87 -1.51 -17.12 -7.13
C SER A 87 -1.48 -17.97 -8.40
N ALA A 88 -0.37 -18.69 -8.63
CA ALA A 88 -0.28 -19.61 -9.75
C ALA A 88 -1.44 -20.63 -9.70
N ASP A 89 -2.12 -20.82 -10.85
CA ASP A 89 -3.34 -21.62 -11.04
C ASP A 89 -4.60 -21.13 -10.30
N PRO A 90 -5.28 -20.09 -10.82
CA PRO A 90 -6.54 -19.58 -10.25
C PRO A 90 -7.65 -20.63 -10.12
N GLU A 91 -7.65 -21.64 -10.98
CA GLU A 91 -8.59 -22.78 -10.96
C GLU A 91 -8.47 -23.62 -9.67
N ASN A 92 -7.34 -23.55 -8.98
CA ASN A 92 -7.11 -24.26 -7.73
C ASN A 92 -7.53 -23.46 -6.48
N ILE A 93 -8.05 -22.24 -6.65
CA ILE A 93 -8.51 -21.40 -5.54
C ILE A 93 -10.00 -21.64 -5.31
N LEU A 94 -10.37 -21.99 -4.08
CA LEU A 94 -11.75 -22.22 -3.67
C LEU A 94 -12.47 -20.89 -3.38
N PHE A 95 -11.88 -20.06 -2.53
CA PHE A 95 -12.34 -18.70 -2.21
C PHE A 95 -11.23 -17.90 -1.52
N TYR A 96 -11.43 -16.59 -1.40
CA TYR A 96 -10.58 -15.72 -0.60
C TYR A 96 -11.30 -15.29 0.67
N GLN A 97 -10.55 -15.10 1.75
CA GLN A 97 -11.02 -14.47 2.97
C GLN A 97 -10.21 -13.21 3.21
N LEU A 98 -10.91 -12.08 3.22
CA LEU A 98 -10.34 -10.78 3.52
C LEU A 98 -10.59 -10.46 4.98
N VAL A 99 -9.51 -10.22 5.71
CA VAL A 99 -9.51 -9.90 7.13
C VAL A 99 -8.90 -8.52 7.32
N TYR A 100 -9.58 -7.65 8.06
CA TYR A 100 -9.03 -6.31 8.34
C TYR A 100 -9.41 -5.80 9.72
N HIS A 101 -8.52 -5.01 10.31
CA HIS A 101 -8.72 -4.32 11.59
C HIS A 101 -7.73 -3.17 11.76
N ALA A 102 -8.09 -2.20 12.60
CA ALA A 102 -7.18 -1.14 13.01
C ALA A 102 -6.19 -1.66 14.07
N ILE A 103 -4.97 -1.12 14.06
CA ILE A 103 -3.93 -1.44 15.06
C ILE A 103 -4.23 -0.77 16.40
N SER A 104 -4.91 0.38 16.38
CA SER A 104 -5.32 1.16 17.56
C SER A 104 -6.84 1.32 17.59
N ASP A 105 -7.40 1.47 18.78
CA ASP A 105 -8.83 1.73 19.05
C ASP A 105 -9.09 3.23 19.37
N GLU A 106 -8.11 4.09 19.08
CA GLU A 106 -8.24 5.54 19.23
C GLU A 106 -9.04 6.14 18.06
N ASN A 107 -9.57 7.36 18.20
CA ASN A 107 -10.20 8.11 17.10
C ASN A 107 -11.35 7.40 16.34
N GLY A 108 -12.04 6.47 16.99
CA GLY A 108 -13.14 5.70 16.38
C GLY A 108 -12.68 4.66 15.37
N CYS A 109 -11.41 4.27 15.42
CA CYS A 109 -10.85 3.19 14.62
C CYS A 109 -11.39 1.83 15.10
N GLN A 110 -11.77 0.96 14.17
CA GLN A 110 -12.30 -0.37 14.50
C GLN A 110 -11.16 -1.38 14.73
N ALA A 111 -10.78 -1.61 15.97
CA ALA A 111 -9.75 -2.60 16.33
C ALA A 111 -10.25 -4.06 16.27
N GLN A 112 -11.57 -4.27 16.25
CA GLN A 112 -12.15 -5.61 16.08
C GLN A 112 -11.91 -6.13 14.66
N GLN A 113 -11.55 -7.41 14.58
CA GLN A 113 -11.31 -8.10 13.32
C GLN A 113 -12.61 -8.34 12.54
N GLU A 114 -12.69 -7.72 11.35
CA GLU A 114 -13.74 -7.96 10.38
C GLU A 114 -13.30 -8.98 9.33
N THR A 115 -14.24 -9.79 8.83
CA THR A 115 -13.94 -10.88 7.89
C THR A 115 -14.97 -10.94 6.78
N ILE A 116 -14.50 -10.96 5.53
CA ILE A 116 -15.35 -11.00 4.33
C ILE A 116 -14.88 -12.16 3.46
N ASN A 117 -15.81 -13.03 3.08
CA ASN A 117 -15.54 -14.10 2.11
C ASN A 117 -15.80 -13.59 0.69
N ILE A 118 -14.83 -13.81 -0.20
CA ILE A 118 -14.81 -13.30 -1.57
C ILE A 118 -14.68 -14.49 -2.52
N LYS A 119 -15.40 -14.45 -3.64
CA LYS A 119 -15.38 -15.50 -4.66
C LYS A 119 -13.98 -15.62 -5.30
N ALA A 120 -13.57 -16.84 -5.66
CA ALA A 120 -12.28 -17.11 -6.31
C ALA A 120 -12.04 -16.35 -7.63
N ALA A 121 -13.11 -16.02 -8.36
CA ALA A 121 -13.00 -15.25 -9.61
C ALA A 121 -12.73 -13.74 -9.41
N ALA A 122 -12.77 -13.24 -8.16
CA ALA A 122 -12.53 -11.83 -7.89
C ALA A 122 -11.02 -11.54 -7.77
N THR A 123 -10.63 -10.36 -8.23
CA THR A 123 -9.27 -9.82 -8.10
C THR A 123 -9.24 -8.51 -7.31
N SER A 124 -10.41 -8.09 -6.82
CA SER A 124 -10.57 -6.88 -6.03
C SER A 124 -11.80 -6.95 -5.13
N ALA A 125 -11.77 -6.19 -4.04
CA ALA A 125 -12.90 -5.94 -3.15
C ALA A 125 -12.90 -4.49 -2.67
N MET A 126 -14.09 -3.98 -2.35
CA MET A 126 -14.24 -2.66 -1.72
C MET A 126 -14.66 -2.85 -0.28
N ILE A 127 -14.01 -2.14 0.64
CA ILE A 127 -14.37 -2.11 2.06
C ILE A 127 -14.38 -0.67 2.56
N ASP A 128 -15.17 -0.40 3.58
CA ASP A 128 -15.20 0.90 4.25
C ASP A 128 -14.33 0.85 5.50
N PHE A 129 -13.38 1.78 5.62
CA PHE A 129 -12.53 1.92 6.81
C PHE A 129 -13.13 2.98 7.74
N PRO A 130 -13.69 2.60 8.90
CA PRO A 130 -14.21 3.57 9.86
C PRO A 130 -13.08 4.31 10.58
N GLY A 131 -13.41 5.50 11.08
CA GLY A 131 -12.46 6.35 11.83
C GLY A 131 -11.61 7.26 10.95
N GLN A 132 -10.77 8.08 11.60
CA GLN A 132 -9.84 8.99 10.95
C GLN A 132 -8.45 8.78 11.53
N GLN A 133 -7.40 8.88 10.69
CA GLN A 133 -6.01 8.68 11.12
C GLN A 133 -5.74 7.29 11.70
N CYS A 134 -6.44 6.28 11.18
CA CYS A 134 -6.31 4.90 11.61
C CYS A 134 -5.28 4.15 10.76
N GLU A 135 -4.38 3.40 11.39
CA GLU A 135 -3.57 2.41 10.69
C GLU A 135 -4.32 1.08 10.67
N TYR A 136 -4.63 0.59 9.47
CA TYR A 136 -5.31 -0.68 9.24
C TYR A 136 -4.34 -1.74 8.72
N VAL A 137 -4.49 -2.95 9.23
CA VAL A 137 -3.89 -4.16 8.67
C VAL A 137 -4.94 -4.85 7.81
N VAL A 138 -4.58 -5.16 6.58
CA VAL A 138 -5.42 -5.87 5.62
C VAL A 138 -4.71 -7.17 5.23
N ARG A 139 -5.34 -8.30 5.55
CA ARG A 139 -4.85 -9.64 5.23
C ARG A 139 -5.78 -10.28 4.22
N LEU A 140 -5.22 -10.75 3.11
CA LEU A 140 -5.94 -11.57 2.16
C LEU A 140 -5.44 -13.01 2.26
N ILE A 141 -6.35 -13.91 2.57
CA ILE A 141 -6.10 -15.35 2.71
C ILE A 141 -6.72 -16.05 1.50
N ASN A 142 -5.94 -16.85 0.78
CA ASN A 142 -6.46 -17.71 -0.28
C ASN A 142 -6.49 -19.16 0.17
N TYR A 143 -7.61 -19.83 -0.08
CA TYR A 143 -7.79 -21.25 0.20
C TYR A 143 -7.75 -22.05 -1.09
N ASP A 144 -6.99 -23.14 -1.09
CA ASP A 144 -7.01 -24.08 -2.20
C ASP A 144 -8.21 -25.05 -2.13
N LEU A 145 -8.38 -25.88 -3.17
CA LEU A 145 -9.47 -26.88 -3.25
C LEU A 145 -9.46 -27.92 -2.12
N ILE A 146 -8.36 -28.05 -1.38
CA ILE A 146 -8.23 -28.98 -0.25
C ILE A 146 -8.21 -28.27 1.11
N GLY A 147 -8.42 -26.95 1.12
CA GLY A 147 -8.59 -26.13 2.33
C GLY A 147 -7.30 -25.65 2.99
N ARG A 148 -6.14 -25.75 2.34
CA ARG A 148 -4.89 -25.14 2.83
C ARG A 148 -4.91 -23.64 2.52
N ASP A 149 -4.30 -22.85 3.39
CA ASP A 149 -4.31 -21.39 3.32
C ASP A 149 -2.92 -20.77 3.07
N ALA A 150 -2.92 -19.67 2.33
CA ALA A 150 -1.78 -18.77 2.20
C ALA A 150 -2.21 -17.33 2.42
N ILE A 151 -1.31 -16.51 2.98
CA ILE A 151 -1.65 -15.17 3.48
C ILE A 151 -0.74 -14.12 2.84
N ALA A 152 -1.34 -13.06 2.33
CA ALA A 152 -0.67 -11.80 2.01
C ALA A 152 -1.18 -10.69 2.93
N GLU A 153 -0.28 -9.81 3.40
CA GLU A 153 -0.61 -8.70 4.30
C GLU A 153 -0.16 -7.37 3.70
N ALA A 154 -1.02 -6.36 3.82
CA ALA A 154 -0.71 -4.96 3.52
C ALA A 154 -1.16 -4.08 4.68
N ARG A 155 -0.46 -2.96 4.91
CA ARG A 155 -0.83 -1.95 5.90
C ARG A 155 -1.13 -0.64 5.22
N VAL A 156 -2.13 0.07 5.73
CA VAL A 156 -2.56 1.34 5.17
C VAL A 156 -2.90 2.32 6.29
N LEU A 157 -2.43 3.55 6.16
CA LEU A 157 -2.83 4.66 7.03
C LEU A 157 -3.96 5.43 6.36
N ILE A 158 -5.09 5.55 7.06
CA ILE A 158 -6.24 6.34 6.60
C ILE A 158 -5.94 7.81 6.88
N GLU A 159 -5.58 8.55 5.83
CA GLU A 159 -5.41 9.98 5.94
C GLU A 159 -6.74 10.67 6.27
N PRO A 160 -6.72 11.74 7.08
CA PRO A 160 -7.93 12.52 7.32
C PRO A 160 -8.42 13.05 5.99
N ALA A 161 -9.72 12.90 5.71
CA ALA A 161 -10.33 13.58 4.59
C ALA A 161 -10.00 15.07 4.75
N THR A 162 -9.10 15.58 3.91
CA THR A 162 -8.83 17.02 3.85
C THR A 162 -10.18 17.69 3.77
N PRO A 163 -10.53 18.59 4.70
CA PRO A 163 -11.80 19.29 4.58
C PRO A 163 -11.73 20.03 3.25
N ALA A 164 -12.39 19.48 2.24
CA ALA A 164 -12.71 20.24 1.04
C ALA A 164 -13.45 21.44 1.62
N MET A 165 -12.87 22.63 1.54
CA MET A 165 -13.51 23.84 2.05
C MET A 165 -14.88 23.90 1.37
N GLN A 166 -15.91 23.45 2.08
CA GLN A 166 -17.25 23.48 1.53
C GLN A 166 -17.66 24.95 1.52
N LEU A 167 -18.39 25.37 0.49
CA LEU A 167 -18.86 26.75 0.35
C LEU A 167 -19.60 27.23 1.62
N GLU A 168 -20.19 26.29 2.37
CA GLU A 168 -20.85 26.49 3.66
C GLU A 168 -19.90 26.95 4.77
N ASP A 169 -18.64 26.48 4.80
CA ASP A 169 -17.63 26.94 5.76
C ASP A 169 -17.18 28.38 5.45
N LEU A 170 -17.15 28.78 4.17
CA LEU A 170 -16.88 30.18 3.78
C LEU A 170 -18.02 31.13 4.17
N LEU A 171 -19.25 30.60 4.28
CA LEU A 171 -20.46 31.31 4.70
C LEU A 171 -20.64 31.34 6.22
N ARG A 172 -19.69 30.82 7.01
CA ARG A 172 -19.76 30.97 8.48
C ARG A 172 -19.87 32.45 8.86
N PRO A 173 -20.81 32.80 9.76
CA PRO A 173 -21.03 34.18 10.17
C PRO A 173 -19.78 34.82 10.77
N GLU A 174 -18.92 34.03 11.41
CA GLU A 174 -17.64 34.50 11.96
C GLU A 174 -16.68 35.00 10.88
N ILE A 175 -16.55 34.27 9.76
CA ILE A 175 -15.65 34.64 8.65
C ILE A 175 -16.22 35.84 7.88
N LEU A 176 -17.55 35.87 7.69
CA LEU A 176 -18.24 37.01 7.08
C LEU A 176 -18.12 38.29 7.92
N LEU A 177 -18.20 38.19 9.25
CA LEU A 177 -17.99 39.32 10.18
C LEU A 177 -16.56 39.85 10.13
N ILE A 178 -15.56 38.96 10.08
CA ILE A 178 -14.15 39.33 9.94
C ILE A 178 -13.94 40.05 8.60
N ALA A 179 -14.43 39.48 7.49
CA ALA A 179 -14.32 40.10 6.17
C ALA A 179 -15.02 41.46 6.09
N ALA A 180 -16.24 41.57 6.61
CA ALA A 180 -16.96 42.84 6.70
C ALA A 180 -16.22 43.87 7.56
N GLY A 181 -15.60 43.43 8.66
CA GLY A 181 -14.76 44.25 9.52
C GLY A 181 -13.55 44.84 8.77
N PHE A 182 -12.84 44.02 7.99
CA PHE A 182 -11.72 44.48 7.15
C PHE A 182 -12.14 45.50 6.09
N VAL A 183 -13.29 45.29 5.45
CA VAL A 183 -13.84 46.22 4.45
C VAL A 183 -14.23 47.55 5.10
N LEU A 184 -14.97 47.50 6.22
CA LEU A 184 -15.37 48.70 6.97
C LEU A 184 -14.17 49.48 7.48
N PHE A 185 -13.15 48.79 8.02
CA PHE A 185 -11.92 49.42 8.49
C PHE A 185 -11.18 50.12 7.33
N SER A 186 -11.08 49.45 6.17
CA SER A 186 -10.45 50.02 4.98
C SER A 186 -11.18 51.28 4.50
N ILE A 187 -12.52 51.26 4.47
CA ILE A 187 -13.34 52.43 4.14
C ILE A 187 -13.10 53.56 5.16
N LEU A 188 -13.05 53.24 6.45
CA LEU A 188 -12.80 54.22 7.50
C LEU A 188 -11.43 54.88 7.34
N CYS A 189 -10.39 54.10 7.03
CA CYS A 189 -9.05 54.60 6.74
C CYS A 189 -9.03 55.54 5.53
N VAL A 190 -9.76 55.21 4.46
CA VAL A 190 -9.90 56.09 3.28
C VAL A 190 -10.62 57.39 3.65
N LEU A 191 -11.72 57.33 4.40
CA LEU A 191 -12.46 58.51 4.85
C LEU A 191 -11.64 59.42 5.76
N ILE A 192 -10.84 58.85 6.67
CA ILE A 192 -9.92 59.62 7.53
C ILE A 192 -8.83 60.28 6.68
N ARG A 193 -8.23 59.56 5.73
CA ARG A 193 -7.25 60.15 4.80
C ARG A 193 -7.86 61.25 3.94
N CYS A 194 -9.09 61.09 3.46
CA CYS A 194 -9.82 62.11 2.71
C CYS A 194 -10.18 63.34 3.57
N LYS A 195 -10.46 63.19 4.87
CA LYS A 195 -10.68 64.32 5.78
C LYS A 195 -9.38 65.02 6.16
N CYS A 196 -8.29 64.29 6.41
CA CYS A 196 -6.99 64.88 6.73
C CYS A 196 -6.33 65.56 5.52
N GLY A 197 -6.58 65.07 4.29
CA GLY A 197 -6.15 65.70 3.04
C GLY A 197 -6.95 66.94 2.62
N ARG A 198 -8.05 67.26 3.30
CA ARG A 198 -8.88 68.46 3.05
C ARG A 198 -8.49 69.68 3.90
N LYS A 199 -7.37 69.65 4.63
CA LYS A 199 -6.74 70.89 5.11
C LYS A 199 -6.18 71.63 3.89
N CYS A 200 -6.86 72.71 3.51
CA CYS A 200 -6.64 73.52 2.32
C CYS A 200 -5.16 73.91 2.09
N PRO A 201 -4.73 74.10 0.83
CA PRO A 201 -3.43 74.68 0.53
C PRO A 201 -3.34 76.10 1.09
N HIS A 202 -2.18 76.42 1.65
CA HIS A 202 -1.83 77.72 2.21
C HIS A 202 -2.12 78.83 1.18
N ARG A 203 -3.16 79.64 1.41
CA ARG A 203 -3.51 80.80 0.58
C ARG A 203 -2.42 81.87 0.78
N VAL A 204 -1.46 81.93 -0.13
CA VAL A 204 -0.46 83.02 -0.16
C VAL A 204 -1.22 84.32 -0.40
N SER A 205 -1.17 85.22 0.58
CA SER A 205 -1.85 86.52 0.53
C SER A 205 -1.04 87.46 -0.37
N GLU A 206 -1.59 87.72 -1.55
CA GLU A 206 -1.17 88.64 -2.62
C GLU A 206 -1.23 90.14 -2.21
N LYS A 207 -0.82 90.49 -0.98
CA LYS A 207 -0.89 91.86 -0.43
C LYS A 207 0.47 92.55 -0.28
N GLN A 208 1.49 92.08 -0.99
CA GLN A 208 2.84 92.67 -0.96
C GLN A 208 3.22 93.45 -2.23
N GLN A 209 2.32 93.63 -3.20
CA GLN A 209 2.68 94.20 -4.51
C GLN A 209 1.91 95.47 -4.92
N LYS A 210 1.16 96.13 -4.03
CA LYS A 210 0.37 97.34 -4.40
C LYS A 210 0.41 98.50 -3.38
N LEU A 211 1.54 98.71 -2.71
CA LEU A 211 1.75 99.90 -1.86
C LEU A 211 3.12 100.59 -2.08
N THR A 212 3.78 100.27 -3.19
CA THR A 212 5.02 100.95 -3.64
C THR A 212 4.86 101.67 -4.99
N GLU A 213 3.63 101.79 -5.49
CA GLU A 213 3.28 102.73 -6.56
C GLU A 213 2.21 103.68 -5.98
N TYR A 214 2.35 104.99 -6.21
CA TYR A 214 1.63 106.12 -5.59
C TYR A 214 2.16 106.46 -4.19
N ALA A 215 3.12 107.38 -3.99
CA ALA A 215 3.18 108.78 -4.49
C ALA A 215 1.89 109.55 -4.21
#